data_AF-A0A8B6GIU8-F1
#
_entry.id   AF-A0A8B6GIU8-F1
#
_cell.length_a   1.000
_cell.length_b   1.000
_cell.length_c   1.000
_cell.angle_alpha   90.00
_cell.angle_beta   90.00
_cell.angle_gamma   90.00
#
_symmetry.space_group_name_H-M   'P 1'
#
loop_
_entity.id
_entity.type
_entity.pdbx_description
1 polymer ?
#
loop_
_entity_poly.entity_id
_entity_poly.type
_entity_poly.pdbx_seq_one_letter_code
_entity_poly.pdbx_strand_id
1 'polypeptide(L)'
;MELNSEFRETINYMLDIAKKQAISDREKKHVFAVALWAEGKLTQACEIWEDILIETPTDMLALKFAHDCYFCLSSHEQMRDSVARVLPFWKTSLPLYG
;
A
#
# COMPACT_ATOMS: atom_id res chain seq x y z
N MET A 1 2.20 21.03 -2.26
CA MET A 1 2.80 20.94 -0.91
C MET A 1 4.15 20.29 -1.10
N GLU A 2 5.25 21.05 -1.02
CA GLU A 2 6.59 20.48 -1.20
C GLU A 2 6.94 19.57 -0.02
N LEU A 3 7.51 18.38 -0.28
CA LEU A 3 8.05 17.54 0.80
C LEU A 3 9.15 18.32 1.52
N ASN A 4 9.09 18.31 2.85
CA ASN A 4 10.22 18.67 3.71
C ASN A 4 11.47 17.87 3.24
N SER A 5 12.63 18.54 3.14
CA SER A 5 13.89 17.93 2.69
C SER A 5 14.27 16.70 3.52
N GLU A 6 14.07 16.75 4.83
CA GLU A 6 14.33 15.62 5.74
C GLU A 6 13.46 14.40 5.40
N PHE A 7 12.17 14.66 5.10
CA PHE A 7 11.24 13.61 4.71
C PHE A 7 11.63 12.99 3.37
N ARG A 8 12.04 13.82 2.39
CA ARG A 8 12.52 13.34 1.10
C ARG A 8 13.78 12.48 1.23
N GLU A 9 14.72 12.88 2.07
CA GLU A 9 15.93 12.09 2.36
C GLU A 9 15.58 10.73 2.97
N THR A 10 14.60 10.69 3.88
CA THR A 10 14.12 9.44 4.49
C THR A 10 13.53 8.49 3.44
N ILE A 11 12.70 8.99 2.51
CA ILE A 11 12.14 8.20 1.41
C ILE A 11 13.24 7.69 0.47
N ASN A 12 14.22 8.54 0.13
CA ASN A 12 15.35 8.14 -0.71
C ASN A 12 16.20 7.06 -0.04
N TYR A 13 16.43 7.16 1.26
CA TYR A 13 17.14 6.14 2.03
C TYR A 13 16.39 4.81 2.02
N MET A 14 15.07 4.83 2.23
CA MET A 14 14.21 3.62 2.13
C MET A 14 14.32 2.95 0.75
N LEU A 15 14.29 3.74 -0.33
CA LEU A 15 14.45 3.24 -1.70
C LEU A 15 15.83 2.63 -1.94
N ASP A 16 16.88 3.22 -1.39
CA ASP A 16 18.26 2.73 -1.52
C ASP A 16 18.47 1.39 -0.78
N ILE A 17 18.00 1.28 0.47
CA ILE A 17 18.11 0.02 1.23
C ILE A 17 17.28 -1.10 0.58
N ALA A 18 16.11 -0.79 0.01
CA ALA A 18 15.27 -1.78 -0.66
C ALA A 18 15.94 -2.36 -1.93
N LYS A 19 16.77 -1.58 -2.62
CA LYS A 19 17.56 -2.05 -3.78
C LYS A 19 18.73 -2.95 -3.38
N LYS A 20 19.26 -2.76 -2.16
CA LYS A 20 20.45 -3.47 -1.66
C LYS A 20 20.11 -4.76 -0.92
N GLN A 21 18.91 -4.85 -0.35
CA GLN A 21 18.49 -6.02 0.41
C GLN A 21 17.78 -7.06 -0.46
N ALA A 22 17.90 -8.33 -0.05
CA ALA A 22 17.18 -9.44 -0.64
C ALA A 22 15.74 -9.48 -0.09
N ILE A 23 14.89 -8.57 -0.59
CA ILE A 23 13.46 -8.52 -0.27
C ILE A 23 12.62 -9.12 -1.40
N SER A 24 11.45 -9.62 -1.06
CA SER A 24 10.46 -10.17 -1.99
C SER A 24 9.91 -9.10 -2.93
N ASP A 25 9.35 -9.52 -4.06
CA ASP A 25 8.75 -8.58 -5.03
C ASP A 25 7.55 -7.84 -4.44
N ARG A 26 6.79 -8.49 -3.55
CA ARG A 26 5.73 -7.86 -2.76
C ARG A 26 6.26 -6.71 -1.89
N GLU A 27 7.36 -6.92 -1.17
CA GLU A 27 7.98 -5.87 -0.36
C GLU A 27 8.49 -4.71 -1.22
N LYS A 28 9.06 -4.99 -2.40
CA LYS A 28 9.45 -3.94 -3.36
C LYS A 28 8.26 -3.11 -3.82
N LYS A 29 7.11 -3.75 -4.09
CA LYS A 29 5.86 -3.05 -4.43
C LYS A 29 5.40 -2.12 -3.30
N HIS A 30 5.42 -2.57 -2.04
CA HIS A 30 5.11 -1.69 -0.91
C HIS A 30 6.03 -0.48 -0.82
N VAL A 31 7.35 -0.68 -0.92
CA VAL A 31 8.33 0.42 -0.87
C VAL A 31 8.06 1.44 -1.99
N PHE A 32 7.79 0.95 -3.20
CA PHE A 32 7.49 1.82 -4.34
C PHE A 32 6.17 2.59 -4.16
N ALA A 33 5.13 1.94 -3.65
CA ALA A 33 3.84 2.58 -3.36
C ALA A 33 3.98 3.68 -2.29
N VAL A 34 4.76 3.44 -1.22
CA VAL A 34 5.05 4.47 -0.20
C VAL A 34 5.78 5.67 -0.79
N ALA A 35 6.73 5.45 -1.70
CA ALA A 35 7.43 6.56 -2.37
C ALA A 35 6.48 7.41 -3.23
N LEU A 36 5.57 6.78 -3.98
CA LEU A 36 4.54 7.48 -4.75
C LEU A 36 3.58 8.26 -3.85
N TRP A 37 3.15 7.66 -2.75
CA TRP A 37 2.31 8.35 -1.76
C TRP A 37 3.01 9.57 -1.19
N ALA A 38 4.28 9.43 -0.79
CA ALA A 38 5.07 10.55 -0.27
C ALA A 38 5.13 11.74 -1.25
N GLU A 39 5.13 11.47 -2.57
CA GLU A 39 5.06 12.48 -3.63
C GLU A 39 3.64 13.02 -3.93
N GLY A 40 2.62 12.56 -3.20
CA GLY A 40 1.22 12.93 -3.39
C GLY A 40 0.53 12.19 -4.54
N LYS A 41 1.15 11.17 -5.12
CA LYS A 41 0.61 10.36 -6.23
C LYS A 41 -0.29 9.24 -5.71
N LEU A 42 -1.35 9.62 -4.98
CA LEU A 42 -2.21 8.69 -4.25
C LEU A 42 -2.86 7.63 -5.14
N THR A 43 -3.32 8.01 -6.33
CA THR A 43 -3.93 7.05 -7.28
C THR A 43 -2.95 5.96 -7.68
N GLN A 44 -1.72 6.33 -8.04
CA GLN A 44 -0.70 5.37 -8.47
C GLN A 44 -0.23 4.47 -7.32
N ALA A 45 -0.12 5.05 -6.11
CA ALA A 45 0.19 4.28 -4.91
C ALA A 45 -0.92 3.26 -4.60
N CYS A 46 -2.19 3.69 -4.71
CA CYS A 46 -3.37 2.86 -4.53
C CYS A 46 -3.42 1.68 -5.51
N GLU A 47 -3.15 1.94 -6.80
CA GLU A 47 -3.09 0.89 -7.83
C GLU A 47 -2.09 -0.22 -7.47
N ILE A 48 -0.92 0.13 -6.94
CA ILE A 48 0.08 -0.86 -6.53
C ILE A 48 -0.39 -1.69 -5.33
N TRP A 49 -1.01 -1.07 -4.32
CA TRP A 49 -1.57 -1.85 -3.21
C TRP A 49 -2.71 -2.74 -3.68
N GLU A 50 -3.52 -2.28 -4.63
CA GLU A 50 -4.55 -3.12 -5.24
C GLU A 50 -3.98 -4.30 -6.02
N ASP A 51 -2.88 -4.10 -6.76
CA ASP A 51 -2.16 -5.20 -7.41
C ASP A 51 -1.63 -6.22 -6.39
N ILE A 52 -1.16 -5.76 -5.22
CA ILE A 52 -0.76 -6.65 -4.13
C ILE A 52 -1.98 -7.44 -3.62
N LEU A 53 -3.15 -6.83 -3.50
CA LEU A 53 -4.37 -7.52 -3.03
C LEU A 53 -4.92 -8.53 -4.04
N ILE A 54 -4.66 -8.34 -5.34
CA ILE A 54 -4.96 -9.34 -6.37
C ILE A 54 -4.09 -10.60 -6.16
N GLU A 55 -2.79 -10.42 -5.87
CA GLU A 55 -1.84 -11.51 -5.68
C GLU A 55 -1.93 -12.15 -4.29
N THR A 56 -2.12 -11.33 -3.26
CA THR A 56 -2.12 -11.69 -1.83
C THR A 56 -3.30 -10.99 -1.14
N PRO A 57 -4.53 -11.52 -1.26
CA PRO A 57 -5.73 -10.86 -0.74
C PRO A 57 -5.77 -10.70 0.79
N THR A 58 -4.90 -11.43 1.50
CA THR A 58 -4.77 -11.36 2.97
C THR A 58 -3.61 -10.48 3.43
N ASP A 59 -3.06 -9.63 2.56
CA ASP A 59 -2.04 -8.66 2.94
C ASP A 59 -2.67 -7.46 3.65
N MET A 60 -2.62 -7.45 4.99
CA MET A 60 -3.23 -6.40 5.80
C MET A 60 -2.63 -5.02 5.51
N LEU A 61 -1.33 -4.94 5.22
CA LEU A 61 -0.67 -3.67 4.99
C LEU A 61 -1.16 -3.04 3.67
N ALA A 62 -1.29 -3.86 2.62
CA ALA A 62 -1.84 -3.42 1.35
C ALA A 62 -3.32 -2.99 1.51
N LEU A 63 -4.12 -3.78 2.23
CA LEU A 63 -5.53 -3.49 2.46
C LEU A 63 -5.73 -2.15 3.19
N LYS A 64 -4.97 -1.91 4.25
CA LYS A 64 -5.05 -0.67 5.03
C LYS A 64 -4.67 0.55 4.20
N PHE A 65 -3.60 0.46 3.41
CA PHE A 65 -3.13 1.60 2.63
C PHE A 65 -3.93 1.86 1.35
N ALA A 66 -4.50 0.82 0.72
CA ALA A 66 -5.50 1.00 -0.34
C ALA A 66 -6.73 1.73 0.21
N HIS A 67 -7.25 1.32 1.37
CA HIS A 67 -8.36 1.99 2.05
C HIS A 67 -8.04 3.48 2.35
N ASP A 68 -6.87 3.76 2.92
CA ASP A 68 -6.46 5.14 3.23
C ASP A 68 -6.32 6.01 1.99
N CYS A 69 -5.82 5.45 0.88
CA CYS A 69 -5.78 6.15 -0.40
C CYS A 69 -7.19 6.50 -0.89
N TYR A 70 -8.13 5.55 -0.86
CA TYR A 70 -9.51 5.83 -1.27
C TYR A 70 -10.19 6.86 -0.38
N PHE A 71 -9.91 6.85 0.92
CA PHE A 71 -10.37 7.88 1.84
C PHE A 71 -9.85 9.26 1.44
N CYS A 72 -8.54 9.40 1.22
CA CYS A 72 -7.94 10.67 0.77
C CYS A 72 -8.46 11.13 -0.60
N LEU A 73 -8.80 10.20 -1.49
CA LEU A 73 -9.38 10.47 -2.81
C LEU A 73 -10.91 10.63 -2.78
N SER A 74 -11.57 10.57 -1.61
CA SER A 74 -13.03 10.60 -1.47
C SER A 74 -13.78 9.55 -2.30
N SER A 75 -13.12 8.43 -2.61
CA SER A 75 -13.59 7.35 -3.47
C SER A 75 -14.25 6.24 -2.64
N HIS A 76 -15.38 6.58 -2.01
CA HIS A 76 -16.04 5.74 -1.00
C HIS A 76 -16.54 4.39 -1.55
N GLU A 77 -16.98 4.35 -2.81
CA GLU A 77 -17.43 3.09 -3.44
C GLU A 77 -16.26 2.12 -3.58
N GLN A 78 -15.14 2.57 -4.12
CA GLN A 78 -13.93 1.77 -4.26
C GLN A 78 -13.37 1.35 -2.90
N MET A 79 -13.44 2.23 -1.90
CA MET A 79 -13.05 1.91 -0.52
C MET A 79 -13.82 0.69 0.01
N ARG A 80 -15.15 0.68 -0.14
CA ARG A 80 -15.99 -0.46 0.27
C ARG A 80 -15.72 -1.70 -0.58
N ASP A 81 -15.66 -1.52 -1.89
CA ASP A 81 -15.59 -2.64 -2.84
C ASP A 81 -14.23 -3.35 -2.78
N SER A 82 -13.16 -2.63 -2.43
CA SER A 82 -11.84 -3.20 -2.15
C SER A 82 -11.86 -4.17 -0.96
N VAL A 83 -12.43 -3.73 0.16
CA VAL A 83 -12.59 -4.56 1.36
C VAL A 83 -13.49 -5.76 1.07
N ALA A 84 -14.62 -5.55 0.39
CA ALA A 84 -15.57 -6.60 0.07
C ALA A 84 -14.95 -7.71 -0.82
N ARG A 85 -14.08 -7.33 -1.78
CA ARG A 85 -13.41 -8.27 -2.70
C ARG A 85 -12.47 -9.22 -1.97
N VAL A 86 -11.75 -8.75 -0.95
CA VAL A 86 -10.79 -9.59 -0.23
C VAL A 86 -11.39 -10.36 0.93
N LEU A 87 -12.55 -9.93 1.46
CA LEU A 87 -13.20 -10.52 2.64
C LEU A 87 -13.31 -12.06 2.60
N PRO A 88 -13.68 -12.73 1.49
CA PRO A 88 -13.78 -14.19 1.44
C PRO A 88 -12.46 -14.94 1.68
N PHE A 89 -11.31 -14.27 1.54
CA PHE A 89 -9.99 -14.86 1.76
C PHE A 89 -9.55 -14.79 3.22
N TRP A 90 -10.17 -13.92 4.03
CA TRP A 90 -9.90 -13.79 5.46
C TRP A 90 -10.63 -14.89 6.23
N LYS A 91 -9.86 -15.77 6.88
CA LYS A 91 -10.38 -16.89 7.67
C LYS A 91 -10.13 -16.64 9.15
N THR A 92 -10.97 -17.22 10.01
CA THR A 92 -10.86 -17.13 11.47
C THR A 92 -9.52 -17.61 12.03
N SER A 93 -8.79 -18.44 11.28
CA SER A 93 -7.45 -18.92 11.65
C SER A 93 -6.32 -17.93 11.32
N LEU A 94 -6.57 -16.90 10.52
CA LEU A 94 -5.56 -15.92 10.13
C LEU A 94 -5.43 -14.84 11.21
N PRO A 95 -4.20 -14.33 11.43
CA PRO A 95 -4.02 -13.17 12.30
C PRO A 95 -4.79 -11.97 11.73
N LEU A 96 -5.25 -11.08 12.61
CA LEU A 96 -5.98 -9.86 12.26
C LEU A 96 -7.34 -10.10 11.57
N TYR A 97 -7.90 -11.30 11.69
CA TYR A 97 -9.31 -11.54 11.36
C TYR A 97 -10.22 -10.82 12.37
N GLY A 98 -11.13 -9.97 11.89
CA GLY A 98 -12.10 -9.25 12.72
C GLY A 98 -12.78 -8.11 12.00
#